data_AF-A0A1F7VGF0-F1
#
_entry.id   AF-A0A1F7VGF0-F1
#
_cell.length_a   1.000
_cell.length_b   1.000
_cell.length_c   1.000
_cell.angle_alpha   90.00
_cell.angle_beta   90.00
_cell.angle_gamma   90.00
#
_symmetry.space_group_name_H-M   'P 1'
#
loop_
_entity.id
_entity.type
_entity.pdbx_description
1 polymer ?
#
loop_
_entity_poly.entity_id
_entity_poly.type
_entity_poly.pdbx_seq_one_letter_code
_entity_poly.pdbx_strand_id
1 'polypeptide(L)'
;MLLHAPFVIWAVVGIALMWKMDFRTLQVFAFVKKSLEVCVTAGLFYAAGGLFTALTAGIFEALGVEIPEGFLMRFAAWGMGVVPLLAVASVYDVRYSPRDQDWRGGIARILSIITRLLLPLALLVLIVYIVWFIPAHFWEPFQNREVLAIYNATIIAMLMLLGYIPSEEHAGTAWGEWLRRGVLTGMALTILLNVYAYAAVLSRTIAGGITPNRHAVLGWNMVTLVMLCVLITALVRAKGAKKEQWVTHFQSAFAKAMIFPVAWAVWVLLVSPLLK
;
A
#
# COMPACT_ATOMS: atom_id res chain seq x y z
N MET A 1 0.82 14.41 12.47
CA MET A 1 1.93 13.95 13.34
C MET A 1 1.71 12.50 13.78
N LEU A 2 0.68 12.20 14.58
CA LEU A 2 0.35 10.82 14.97
C LEU A 2 -0.08 9.90 13.80
N LEU A 3 -0.51 10.47 12.67
CA LEU A 3 -0.89 9.69 11.48
C LEU A 3 0.25 8.84 10.89
N HIS A 4 1.52 9.21 11.10
CA HIS A 4 2.66 8.41 10.62
C HIS A 4 3.18 7.41 11.66
N ALA A 5 2.77 7.54 12.93
CA ALA A 5 3.22 6.67 14.00
C ALA A 5 2.85 5.18 13.76
N PRO A 6 1.63 4.83 13.29
CA PRO A 6 1.31 3.44 12.97
C PRO A 6 2.28 2.79 11.98
N PHE A 7 2.72 3.53 10.95
CA PHE A 7 3.66 3.02 9.95
C PHE A 7 5.07 2.83 10.54
N VAL A 8 5.53 3.74 11.39
CA VAL A 8 6.84 3.60 12.07
C VAL A 8 6.81 2.43 13.07
N ILE A 9 5.74 2.30 13.85
CA ILE A 9 5.55 1.19 14.80
C ILE A 9 5.53 -0.14 14.04
N TRP A 10 4.79 -0.21 12.93
CA TRP A 10 4.77 -1.38 12.05
C TRP A 10 6.18 -1.76 11.55
N ALA A 11 6.99 -0.78 11.13
CA ALA A 11 8.36 -1.03 10.70
C ALA A 11 9.24 -1.57 11.84
N VAL A 12 9.11 -1.00 13.05
CA VAL A 12 9.83 -1.47 14.25
C VAL A 12 9.43 -2.90 14.60
N VAL A 13 8.15 -3.23 14.56
CA VAL A 13 7.65 -4.61 14.80
C VAL A 13 8.26 -5.57 13.78
N GLY A 14 8.27 -5.21 12.49
CA GLY A 14 8.91 -6.02 11.45
C GLY A 14 10.39 -6.28 11.73
N ILE A 15 11.15 -5.23 12.06
CA ILE A 15 12.58 -5.34 12.39
C ILE A 15 12.78 -6.24 13.62
N ALA A 16 11.97 -6.07 14.67
CA ALA A 16 12.08 -6.87 15.89
C ALA A 16 11.80 -8.36 15.65
N LEU A 17 10.80 -8.69 14.83
CA LEU A 17 10.48 -10.07 14.44
C LEU A 17 11.62 -10.73 13.65
N MET A 18 12.31 -9.95 12.82
CA MET A 18 13.42 -10.43 12.00
C MET A 18 14.78 -10.36 12.71
N TRP A 19 14.92 -9.69 13.86
CA TRP A 19 16.22 -9.43 14.51
C TRP A 19 17.01 -10.70 14.85
N LYS A 20 16.31 -11.78 15.25
CA LYS A 20 16.92 -13.07 15.62
C LYS A 20 17.02 -14.05 14.45
N MET A 21 16.49 -13.70 13.29
CA MET A 21 16.45 -14.52 12.10
C MET A 21 17.42 -13.88 11.10
N ASP A 22 18.34 -14.66 10.53
CA ASP A 22 19.30 -14.16 9.51
C ASP A 22 18.59 -13.18 8.56
N PHE A 23 18.97 -11.89 8.60
CA PHE A 23 18.21 -10.75 8.04
C PHE A 23 18.26 -10.82 6.51
N ARG A 24 17.51 -11.76 5.96
CA ARG A 24 17.43 -12.01 4.53
C ARG A 24 16.37 -11.13 3.94
N THR A 25 16.69 -10.47 2.84
CA THR A 25 15.81 -9.58 2.09
C THR A 25 14.44 -10.20 1.78
N LEU A 26 14.38 -11.52 1.62
CA LEU A 26 13.14 -12.26 1.39
C LEU A 26 12.21 -12.30 2.62
N GLN A 27 12.74 -12.29 3.85
CA GLN A 27 11.91 -12.20 5.06
C GLN A 27 11.23 -10.84 5.16
N VAL A 28 11.94 -9.77 4.81
CA VAL A 28 11.38 -8.41 4.79
C VAL A 28 10.22 -8.34 3.79
N PHE A 29 10.41 -8.87 2.57
CA PHE A 29 9.35 -8.89 1.57
C PHE A 29 8.14 -9.71 2.04
N ALA A 30 8.40 -10.89 2.61
CA ALA A 30 7.37 -11.76 3.17
C ALA A 30 6.57 -11.06 4.30
N PHE A 31 7.25 -10.34 5.20
CA PHE A 31 6.60 -9.54 6.23
C PHE A 31 5.69 -8.45 5.64
N VAL A 32 6.16 -7.71 4.64
CA VAL A 32 5.34 -6.68 3.97
C VAL A 32 4.12 -7.31 3.29
N LYS A 33 4.32 -8.41 2.56
CA LYS A 33 3.23 -9.12 1.89
C LYS A 33 2.21 -9.66 2.89
N LYS A 34 2.65 -10.22 4.01
CA LYS A 34 1.76 -10.71 5.08
C LYS A 34 1.02 -9.56 5.77
N SER A 35 1.64 -8.40 5.89
CA SER A 35 0.99 -7.19 6.41
C SER A 35 -0.18 -6.75 5.51
N LEU A 36 -0.07 -6.92 4.18
CA LEU A 36 -1.19 -6.66 3.28
C LEU A 36 -2.35 -7.63 3.53
N GLU A 37 -2.09 -8.91 3.78
CA GLU A 37 -3.14 -9.86 4.15
C GLU A 37 -3.85 -9.46 5.46
N VAL A 38 -3.08 -9.02 6.46
CA VAL A 38 -3.64 -8.48 7.72
C VAL A 38 -4.54 -7.28 7.45
N CYS A 39 -4.09 -6.32 6.63
CA CYS A 39 -4.89 -5.15 6.27
C CYS A 39 -6.21 -5.52 5.57
N VAL A 40 -6.18 -6.46 4.62
CA VAL A 40 -7.39 -6.94 3.94
C VAL A 40 -8.31 -7.65 4.93
N THR A 41 -7.76 -8.47 5.83
CA THR A 41 -8.54 -9.19 6.85
C THR A 41 -9.20 -8.22 7.83
N ALA A 42 -8.48 -7.19 8.27
CA ALA A 42 -9.04 -6.12 9.08
C ALA A 42 -10.18 -5.41 8.34
N GLY A 43 -9.99 -5.11 7.05
CA GLY A 43 -11.04 -4.54 6.20
C GLY A 43 -12.31 -5.41 6.13
N LEU A 44 -12.15 -6.72 5.99
CA LEU A 44 -13.27 -7.67 6.01
C LEU A 44 -13.99 -7.69 7.37
N PHE A 45 -13.23 -7.67 8.46
CA PHE A 45 -13.79 -7.60 9.82
C PHE A 45 -14.53 -6.28 10.07
N TYR A 46 -14.00 -5.15 9.59
CA TYR A 46 -14.69 -3.86 9.64
C TYR A 46 -15.96 -3.87 8.81
N ALA A 47 -15.93 -4.44 7.61
CA ALA A 47 -17.12 -4.54 6.76
C ALA A 47 -18.22 -5.38 7.42
N ALA A 48 -17.85 -6.54 8.00
CA ALA A 48 -18.77 -7.37 8.75
C ALA A 48 -19.33 -6.63 9.98
N GLY A 49 -18.46 -6.02 10.80
CA GLY A 49 -18.88 -5.25 11.98
C GLY A 49 -19.78 -4.06 11.62
N GLY A 50 -19.46 -3.33 10.55
CA GLY A 50 -20.28 -2.24 10.03
C GLY A 50 -21.65 -2.71 9.55
N LEU A 51 -21.72 -3.83 8.84
CA LEU A 51 -22.97 -4.45 8.42
C LEU A 51 -23.84 -4.81 9.62
N PHE A 52 -23.29 -5.50 10.62
CA PHE A 52 -24.04 -5.85 11.84
C PHE A 52 -24.48 -4.61 12.62
N THR A 53 -23.66 -3.57 12.66
CA THR A 53 -24.00 -2.29 13.30
C THR A 53 -25.18 -1.63 12.58
N ALA A 54 -25.15 -1.56 11.25
CA ALA A 54 -26.21 -0.99 10.44
C ALA A 54 -27.53 -1.77 10.58
N LEU A 55 -27.47 -3.11 10.56
CA LEU A 55 -28.65 -3.95 10.79
C LEU A 55 -29.24 -3.75 12.18
N THR A 56 -28.39 -3.67 13.21
CA THR A 56 -28.84 -3.43 14.59
C THR A 56 -29.50 -2.07 14.73
N ALA A 57 -28.90 -1.02 14.15
CA ALA A 57 -29.47 0.32 14.13
C ALA A 57 -30.84 0.34 13.45
N GLY A 58 -30.99 -0.32 12.29
CA GLY A 58 -32.27 -0.41 11.58
C GLY A 58 -33.35 -1.17 12.35
N ILE A 59 -32.99 -2.24 13.06
CA ILE A 59 -33.94 -2.97 13.93
C ILE A 59 -34.41 -2.07 15.07
N PHE A 60 -33.50 -1.33 15.71
CA PHE A 60 -33.83 -0.47 16.85
C PHE A 60 -34.71 0.70 16.42
N GLU A 61 -34.41 1.31 15.27
CA GLU A 61 -35.23 2.34 14.65
C GLU A 61 -36.65 1.84 14.37
N ALA A 62 -36.79 0.64 13.77
CA ALA A 62 -38.09 0.04 13.50
C ALA A 62 -38.91 -0.29 14.76
N LEU A 63 -38.23 -0.51 15.90
CA LEU A 63 -38.86 -0.76 17.21
C LEU A 63 -39.11 0.52 18.02
N GLY A 64 -38.73 1.69 17.51
CA GLY A 64 -38.83 2.96 18.23
C GLY A 64 -37.87 3.07 19.42
N VAL A 65 -36.75 2.33 19.40
CA VAL A 65 -35.72 2.36 20.44
C VAL A 65 -34.59 3.29 20.01
N GLU A 66 -34.41 4.39 20.74
CA GLU A 66 -33.27 5.29 20.52
C GLU A 66 -31.99 4.71 21.11
N ILE A 67 -30.97 4.50 20.27
CA ILE A 67 -29.62 4.13 20.74
C ILE A 67 -28.89 5.41 21.13
N PRO A 68 -28.38 5.53 22.37
CA PRO A 68 -27.60 6.70 22.75
C PRO A 68 -26.36 6.87 21.87
N GLU A 69 -26.17 8.04 21.27
CA GLU A 69 -25.01 8.32 20.40
C GLU A 69 -23.67 8.03 21.08
N GLY A 70 -23.58 8.34 22.39
CA GLY A 70 -22.38 8.05 23.19
C GLY A 70 -22.06 6.55 23.29
N PHE A 71 -23.07 5.68 23.23
CA PHE A 71 -22.85 4.23 23.17
C PHE A 71 -22.28 3.82 21.81
N LEU A 72 -22.88 4.28 20.71
CA LEU A 72 -22.39 4.00 19.35
C LEU A 72 -20.96 4.47 19.15
N MET A 73 -20.62 5.68 19.62
CA MET A 73 -19.27 6.22 19.53
C MET A 73 -18.25 5.39 20.30
N ARG A 74 -18.58 4.95 21.53
CA ARG A 74 -17.68 4.08 22.34
C ARG A 74 -17.53 2.70 21.73
N PHE A 75 -18.62 2.12 21.22
CA PHE A 75 -18.60 0.83 20.54
C PHE A 75 -17.75 0.89 19.26
N ALA A 76 -17.93 1.94 18.44
CA ALA A 76 -17.11 2.18 17.26
C ALA A 76 -15.63 2.36 17.63
N ALA A 77 -15.32 3.13 18.68
CA ALA A 77 -13.95 3.29 19.16
C ALA A 77 -13.32 1.97 19.60
N TRP A 78 -14.08 1.09 20.27
CA TRP A 78 -13.62 -0.26 20.63
C TRP A 78 -13.36 -1.12 19.39
N GLY A 79 -14.29 -1.10 18.42
CA GLY A 79 -14.13 -1.79 17.14
C GLY A 79 -12.88 -1.35 16.38
N MET A 80 -12.60 -0.05 16.33
CA MET A 80 -11.40 0.52 15.70
C MET A 80 -10.09 0.00 16.32
N GLY A 81 -10.07 -0.30 17.62
CA GLY A 81 -8.89 -0.83 18.30
C GLY A 81 -8.76 -2.35 18.21
N VAL A 82 -9.87 -3.07 18.38
CA VAL A 82 -9.85 -4.55 18.49
C VAL A 82 -9.75 -5.23 17.13
N VAL A 83 -10.37 -4.68 16.08
CA VAL A 83 -10.39 -5.32 14.76
C VAL A 83 -8.98 -5.56 14.18
N PRO A 84 -8.04 -4.59 14.20
CA PRO A 84 -6.69 -4.82 13.71
C PRO A 84 -5.94 -5.90 14.50
N LEU A 85 -6.17 -5.99 15.82
CA LEU A 85 -5.57 -7.02 16.67
C LEU A 85 -6.10 -8.42 16.30
N LEU A 86 -7.41 -8.55 16.12
CA LEU A 86 -8.02 -9.81 15.67
C LEU A 86 -7.54 -10.20 14.26
N ALA A 87 -7.34 -9.24 13.37
CA ALA A 87 -6.83 -9.49 12.03
C ALA A 87 -5.38 -10.00 12.07
N VAL A 88 -4.51 -9.40 12.89
CA VAL A 88 -3.14 -9.91 13.10
C VAL A 88 -3.19 -11.32 13.68
N ALA A 89 -3.97 -11.53 14.75
CA ALA A 89 -4.04 -12.83 15.44
C ALA A 89 -4.62 -13.97 14.59
N SER A 90 -5.46 -13.66 13.61
CA SER A 90 -6.06 -14.66 12.71
C SER A 90 -5.19 -15.03 11.51
N VAL A 91 -4.29 -14.13 11.08
CA VAL A 91 -3.53 -14.31 9.84
C VAL A 91 -2.05 -14.56 10.07
N TYR A 92 -1.48 -14.04 11.16
CA TYR A 92 -0.05 -14.08 11.44
C TYR A 92 0.27 -15.04 12.58
N ASP A 93 1.03 -16.10 12.29
CA ASP A 93 1.50 -17.03 13.32
C ASP A 93 2.92 -16.63 13.78
N VAL A 94 3.02 -16.22 15.05
CA VAL A 94 4.27 -15.75 15.67
C VAL A 94 5.32 -16.88 15.82
N ARG A 95 4.91 -18.15 15.69
CA ARG A 95 5.82 -19.30 15.79
C ARG A 95 6.68 -19.51 14.55
N TYR A 96 6.26 -18.97 13.41
CA TYR A 96 6.95 -19.13 12.13
C TYR A 96 7.61 -17.83 11.70
N SER A 97 8.72 -17.94 10.94
CA SER A 97 9.33 -16.76 10.32
C SER A 97 8.35 -16.13 9.32
N PRO A 98 8.49 -14.83 8.97
CA PRO A 98 7.64 -14.20 7.95
C PRO A 98 7.60 -14.97 6.62
N ARG A 99 8.70 -15.63 6.24
CA ARG A 99 8.78 -16.42 5.01
C ARG A 99 8.02 -17.74 5.11
N ASP A 100 8.05 -18.36 6.28
CA ASP A 100 7.49 -19.70 6.52
C ASP A 100 6.02 -19.65 6.99
N GLN A 101 5.40 -18.48 6.92
CA GLN A 101 3.96 -18.30 7.15
C GLN A 101 3.14 -19.16 6.18
N ASP A 102 1.91 -19.48 6.57
CA ASP A 102 0.98 -20.13 5.65
C ASP A 102 0.56 -19.15 4.53
N TRP A 103 0.99 -19.47 3.31
CA TRP A 103 0.63 -18.79 2.06
C TRP A 103 -0.46 -19.51 1.27
N ARG A 104 -0.89 -20.69 1.73
CA ARG A 104 -1.94 -21.51 1.10
C ARG A 104 -3.32 -21.25 1.74
N GLY A 105 -3.37 -20.57 2.88
CA GLY A 105 -4.61 -20.11 3.49
C GLY A 105 -5.51 -19.30 2.53
N GLY A 106 -6.81 -19.29 2.83
CA GLY A 106 -7.83 -18.74 1.91
C GLY A 106 -7.60 -17.27 1.52
N ILE A 107 -7.21 -16.41 2.47
CA ILE A 107 -7.06 -14.97 2.24
C ILE A 107 -5.88 -14.67 1.30
N ALA A 108 -4.72 -15.33 1.49
CA ALA A 108 -3.55 -15.16 0.64
C ALA A 108 -3.85 -15.50 -0.82
N ARG A 109 -4.59 -16.60 -1.04
CA ARG A 109 -5.02 -17.06 -2.36
C ARG A 109 -6.03 -16.10 -2.99
N ILE A 110 -7.05 -15.67 -2.24
CA ILE A 110 -8.04 -14.69 -2.69
C ILE A 110 -7.35 -13.40 -3.10
N LEU A 111 -6.45 -12.87 -2.28
CA LEU A 111 -5.72 -11.64 -2.58
C LEU A 111 -4.83 -11.81 -3.82
N SER A 112 -4.24 -12.99 -4.02
CA SER A 112 -3.49 -13.27 -5.24
C SER A 112 -4.35 -13.31 -6.49
N ILE A 113 -5.59 -13.79 -6.39
CA ILE A 113 -6.52 -13.81 -7.53
C ILE A 113 -6.99 -12.39 -7.82
N ILE A 114 -7.45 -11.66 -6.79
CA ILE A 114 -7.97 -10.29 -6.91
C ILE A 114 -6.92 -9.36 -7.50
N THR A 115 -5.68 -9.38 -6.99
CA THR A 115 -4.62 -8.48 -7.50
C THR A 115 -4.25 -8.75 -8.95
N ARG A 116 -4.25 -10.03 -9.38
CA ARG A 116 -4.04 -10.40 -10.80
C ARG A 116 -5.23 -10.00 -11.68
N LEU A 117 -6.46 -10.11 -11.18
CA LEU A 117 -7.68 -9.68 -11.86
C LEU A 117 -7.77 -8.15 -12.01
N LEU A 118 -7.36 -7.42 -10.97
CA LEU A 118 -7.37 -5.96 -10.95
C LEU A 118 -6.26 -5.35 -11.80
N LEU A 119 -5.17 -6.07 -12.09
CA LEU A 119 -4.07 -5.55 -12.90
C LEU A 119 -4.51 -4.97 -14.26
N PRO A 120 -5.23 -5.69 -15.15
CA PRO A 120 -5.67 -5.13 -16.42
C PRO A 120 -6.61 -3.94 -16.26
N LEU A 121 -7.50 -3.97 -15.26
CA LEU A 121 -8.41 -2.86 -14.96
C LEU A 121 -7.62 -1.62 -14.49
N ALA A 122 -6.67 -1.80 -13.59
CA ALA A 122 -5.81 -0.74 -13.09
C ALA A 122 -4.96 -0.13 -14.20
N LEU A 123 -4.41 -0.96 -15.10
CA LEU A 123 -3.68 -0.49 -16.28
C LEU A 123 -4.58 0.33 -17.21
N LEU A 124 -5.79 -0.16 -17.51
CA LEU A 124 -6.76 0.57 -18.33
C LEU A 124 -7.06 1.94 -17.72
N VAL A 125 -7.36 1.99 -16.42
CA VAL A 125 -7.62 3.23 -15.70
C VAL A 125 -6.41 4.17 -15.80
N LEU A 126 -5.20 3.72 -15.47
CA LEU A 126 -3.99 4.55 -15.56
C LEU A 126 -3.74 5.06 -16.99
N ILE A 127 -3.95 4.23 -18.01
CA ILE A 127 -3.79 4.62 -19.41
C ILE A 127 -4.80 5.71 -19.78
N VAL A 128 -6.09 5.53 -19.46
CA VAL A 128 -7.12 6.54 -19.71
C VAL A 128 -6.77 7.85 -19.00
N TYR A 129 -6.33 7.78 -17.75
CA TYR A 129 -5.92 8.96 -17.01
C TYR A 129 -4.74 9.67 -17.66
N ILE A 130 -3.67 8.95 -17.99
CA ILE A 130 -2.43 9.54 -18.50
C ILE A 130 -2.58 10.05 -19.93
N VAL A 131 -3.27 9.30 -20.80
CA VAL A 131 -3.34 9.59 -22.24
C VAL A 131 -4.47 10.59 -22.55
N TRP A 132 -5.58 10.54 -21.83
CA TRP A 132 -6.74 11.39 -22.10
C TRP A 132 -6.94 12.47 -21.04
N PHE A 133 -7.06 12.07 -19.77
CA PHE A 133 -7.49 13.00 -18.73
C PHE A 133 -6.45 14.07 -18.40
N ILE A 134 -5.17 13.68 -18.23
CA ILE A 134 -4.08 14.61 -17.92
C ILE A 134 -3.90 15.67 -19.02
N PRO A 135 -3.83 15.33 -20.32
CA PRO A 135 -3.74 16.35 -21.37
C PRO A 135 -4.95 17.28 -21.43
N ALA A 136 -6.16 16.76 -21.24
CA ALA A 136 -7.39 17.55 -21.27
C ALA A 136 -7.56 18.47 -20.04
N HIS A 137 -7.05 18.06 -18.87
CA HIS A 137 -7.26 18.73 -17.59
C HIS A 137 -5.93 19.02 -16.87
N PHE A 138 -4.91 19.42 -17.63
CA PHE A 138 -3.52 19.49 -17.15
C PHE A 138 -3.30 20.37 -15.91
N TRP A 139 -4.13 21.40 -15.71
CA TRP A 139 -3.97 22.34 -14.60
C TRP A 139 -4.74 21.96 -13.34
N GLU A 140 -5.66 20.97 -13.42
CA GLU A 140 -6.54 20.62 -12.31
C GLU A 140 -5.79 20.27 -11.01
N PRO A 141 -4.76 19.40 -10.99
CA PRO A 141 -4.08 19.04 -9.74
C PRO A 141 -3.26 20.19 -9.14
N PHE A 142 -2.87 21.18 -9.95
CA PHE A 142 -2.13 22.35 -9.50
C PHE A 142 -3.03 23.30 -8.71
N GLN A 143 -4.31 23.38 -9.08
CA GLN A 143 -5.30 24.28 -8.48
C GLN A 143 -6.14 23.55 -7.42
N ASN A 144 -6.63 22.35 -7.74
CA ASN A 144 -7.51 21.57 -6.89
C ASN A 144 -6.76 20.51 -6.06
N ARG A 145 -6.85 20.63 -4.72
CA ARG A 145 -6.20 19.72 -3.78
C ARG A 145 -6.83 18.32 -3.76
N GLU A 146 -8.10 18.20 -4.12
CA GLU A 146 -8.85 16.94 -4.06
C GLU A 146 -8.41 16.00 -5.18
N VAL A 147 -8.22 16.55 -6.39
CA VAL A 147 -7.63 15.82 -7.53
C VAL A 147 -6.26 15.26 -7.17
N LEU A 148 -5.43 16.08 -6.52
CA LEU A 148 -4.11 15.66 -6.08
C LEU A 148 -4.16 14.57 -4.98
N ALA A 149 -5.13 14.63 -4.07
CA ALA A 149 -5.34 13.58 -3.07
C ALA A 149 -5.70 12.24 -3.74
N ILE A 150 -6.57 12.26 -4.75
CA ILE A 150 -6.96 11.08 -5.52
C ILE A 150 -5.77 10.48 -6.28
N TYR A 151 -4.87 11.31 -6.83
CA TYR A 151 -3.67 10.82 -7.51
C TYR A 151 -2.69 10.14 -6.55
N ASN A 152 -2.45 10.74 -5.39
CA ASN A 152 -1.61 10.12 -4.36
C ASN A 152 -2.22 8.80 -3.86
N ALA A 153 -3.55 8.76 -3.66
CA ALA A 153 -4.25 7.53 -3.29
C ALA A 153 -4.11 6.45 -4.38
N THR A 154 -4.24 6.82 -5.64
CA THR A 154 -4.04 5.92 -6.80
C THR A 154 -2.61 5.37 -6.82
N ILE A 155 -1.59 6.20 -6.57
CA ILE A 155 -0.18 5.76 -6.52
C ILE A 155 0.02 4.74 -5.38
N ILE A 156 -0.54 4.99 -4.20
CA ILE A 156 -0.47 4.05 -3.06
C ILE A 156 -1.17 2.72 -3.41
N ALA A 157 -2.36 2.79 -4.00
CA ALA A 157 -3.10 1.60 -4.45
C ALA A 157 -2.30 0.79 -5.49
N MET A 158 -1.65 1.46 -6.45
CA MET A 158 -0.78 0.83 -7.43
C MET A 158 0.45 0.17 -6.79
N LEU A 159 1.10 0.81 -5.82
CA LEU A 159 2.21 0.19 -5.09
C LEU A 159 1.80 -1.10 -4.38
N MET A 160 0.64 -1.09 -3.69
CA MET A 160 0.12 -2.29 -3.01
C MET A 160 -0.20 -3.40 -4.01
N LEU A 161 -0.89 -3.06 -5.10
CA LEU A 161 -1.24 -3.98 -6.17
C LEU A 161 0.00 -4.62 -6.80
N LEU A 162 0.94 -3.79 -7.26
CA LEU A 162 2.16 -4.22 -7.95
C LEU A 162 3.14 -4.94 -7.02
N GLY A 163 3.16 -4.61 -5.73
CA GLY A 163 3.95 -5.29 -4.72
C GLY A 163 3.46 -6.71 -4.42
N TYR A 164 2.16 -6.99 -4.59
CA TYR A 164 1.58 -8.29 -4.26
C TYR A 164 1.58 -9.30 -5.42
N ILE A 165 1.47 -8.82 -6.67
CA ILE A 165 1.32 -9.69 -7.87
C ILE A 165 2.47 -10.71 -8.04
N PRO A 166 3.77 -10.35 -7.87
CA PRO A 166 4.86 -11.28 -8.12
C PRO A 166 4.80 -12.52 -7.22
N SER A 167 4.72 -13.70 -7.84
CA SER A 167 4.59 -15.00 -7.18
C SER A 167 5.48 -16.04 -7.84
N GLU A 168 6.11 -16.88 -7.03
CA GLU A 168 6.97 -17.99 -7.50
C GLU A 168 6.16 -19.07 -8.24
N GLU A 169 4.87 -19.22 -7.92
CA GLU A 169 3.94 -20.21 -8.50
C GLU A 169 3.89 -20.20 -10.03
N HIS A 170 4.04 -19.01 -10.64
CA HIS A 170 3.93 -18.82 -12.09
C HIS A 170 5.26 -18.42 -12.74
N ALA A 171 6.37 -18.41 -11.97
CA ALA A 171 7.67 -18.06 -12.48
C ALA A 171 8.09 -19.03 -13.61
N GLY A 172 8.69 -18.52 -14.69
CA GLY A 172 9.08 -19.35 -15.84
C GLY A 172 7.96 -19.72 -16.83
N THR A 173 6.69 -19.48 -16.50
CA THR A 173 5.55 -19.78 -17.40
C THR A 173 5.23 -18.63 -18.36
N ALA A 174 4.50 -18.90 -19.45
CA ALA A 174 4.02 -17.86 -20.36
C ALA A 174 3.11 -16.84 -19.66
N TRP A 175 2.29 -17.30 -18.72
CA TRP A 175 1.46 -16.45 -17.88
C TRP A 175 2.31 -15.55 -16.95
N GLY A 176 3.36 -16.10 -16.34
CA GLY A 176 4.31 -15.35 -15.54
C GLY A 176 4.97 -14.20 -16.30
N GLU A 177 5.29 -14.39 -17.59
CA GLU A 177 5.86 -13.33 -18.43
C GLU A 177 4.84 -12.24 -18.80
N TRP A 178 3.56 -12.59 -18.95
CA TRP A 178 2.48 -11.61 -19.09
C TRP A 178 2.30 -10.79 -17.81
N LEU A 179 2.30 -11.45 -16.64
CA LEU A 179 2.25 -10.76 -15.35
C LEU A 179 3.45 -9.82 -15.17
N ARG A 180 4.66 -10.29 -15.49
CA ARG A 180 5.88 -9.47 -15.43
C ARG A 180 5.76 -8.22 -16.31
N ARG A 181 5.28 -8.35 -17.55
CA ARG A 181 5.05 -7.21 -18.45
C ARG A 181 4.01 -6.25 -17.89
N GLY A 182 2.87 -6.76 -17.43
CA GLY A 182 1.82 -5.94 -16.81
C GLY A 182 2.32 -5.19 -15.57
N VAL A 183 3.12 -5.85 -14.73
CA VAL A 183 3.74 -5.24 -13.55
C VAL A 183 4.75 -4.15 -13.94
N LEU A 184 5.57 -4.39 -14.97
CA LEU A 184 6.51 -3.39 -15.50
C LEU A 184 5.80 -2.18 -16.11
N THR A 185 4.77 -2.41 -16.93
CA THR A 185 3.93 -1.34 -17.50
C THR A 185 3.24 -0.56 -16.39
N GLY A 186 2.69 -1.25 -15.38
CA GLY A 186 2.05 -0.62 -14.23
C GLY A 186 2.99 0.28 -13.45
N MET A 187 4.23 -0.15 -13.20
CA MET A 187 5.25 0.70 -12.56
C MET A 187 5.61 1.90 -13.42
N ALA A 188 5.80 1.72 -14.74
CA ALA A 188 6.14 2.81 -15.64
C ALA A 188 5.03 3.88 -15.68
N LEU A 189 3.77 3.48 -15.81
CA LEU A 189 2.62 4.39 -15.77
C LEU A 189 2.50 5.06 -14.39
N THR A 190 2.74 4.33 -13.30
CA THR A 190 2.72 4.89 -11.94
C THR A 190 3.83 5.93 -11.75
N ILE A 191 5.02 5.72 -12.33
CA ILE A 191 6.08 6.73 -12.34
C ILE A 191 5.61 7.99 -13.08
N LEU A 192 5.02 7.86 -14.26
CA LEU A 192 4.53 9.02 -15.02
C LEU A 192 3.50 9.82 -14.22
N LEU A 193 2.53 9.15 -13.63
CA LEU A 193 1.53 9.78 -12.76
C LEU A 193 2.19 10.43 -11.53
N ASN A 194 3.16 9.78 -10.91
CA ASN A 194 3.83 10.28 -9.71
C ASN A 194 4.75 11.48 -10.03
N VAL A 195 5.46 11.50 -11.16
CA VAL A 195 6.23 12.68 -11.61
C VAL A 195 5.30 13.87 -11.78
N TYR A 196 4.14 13.66 -12.39
CA TYR A 196 3.14 14.71 -12.59
C TYR A 196 2.54 15.20 -11.25
N ALA A 197 2.16 14.29 -10.36
CA ALA A 197 1.67 14.62 -9.02
C ALA A 197 2.74 15.35 -8.18
N TYR A 198 4.00 14.91 -8.25
CA TYR A 198 5.13 15.57 -7.60
C TYR A 198 5.32 17.00 -8.10
N ALA A 199 5.28 17.22 -9.42
CA ALA A 199 5.38 18.56 -10.01
C ALA A 199 4.24 19.48 -9.53
N ALA A 200 3.01 18.98 -9.42
CA ALA A 200 1.88 19.73 -8.89
C ALA A 200 2.08 20.12 -7.41
N VAL A 201 2.52 19.18 -6.55
CA VAL A 201 2.79 19.48 -5.13
C VAL A 201 3.94 20.48 -5.01
N LEU A 202 4.99 20.33 -5.83
CA LEU A 202 6.16 21.19 -5.81
C LEU A 202 5.80 22.63 -6.20
N SER A 203 5.05 22.80 -7.30
CA SER A 203 4.55 24.11 -7.73
C SER A 203 3.73 24.80 -6.63
N ARG A 204 2.81 24.07 -6.00
CA ARG A 204 2.01 24.58 -4.87
C ARG A 204 2.85 24.93 -3.65
N THR A 205 3.95 24.21 -3.42
CA THR A 205 4.86 24.44 -2.30
C THR A 205 5.73 25.68 -2.56
N ILE A 206 6.18 25.89 -3.80
CA ILE A 206 6.91 27.10 -4.19
C ILE A 206 6.01 28.33 -4.07
N ALA A 207 4.76 28.24 -4.57
CA ALA A 207 3.83 29.37 -4.58
C ALA A 207 3.26 29.70 -3.19
N GLY A 208 2.93 28.67 -2.40
CA GLY A 208 2.19 28.83 -1.15
C GLY A 208 3.00 28.51 0.12
N GLY A 209 4.32 28.35 0.01
CA GLY A 209 5.20 27.96 1.10
C GLY A 209 5.15 26.47 1.48
N ILE A 210 6.12 26.07 2.30
CA ILE A 210 6.18 24.73 2.88
C ILE A 210 5.22 24.61 4.06
N THR A 211 4.44 23.53 4.09
CA THR A 211 3.60 23.16 5.23
C THR A 211 3.92 21.73 5.64
N PRO A 212 3.65 21.29 6.88
CA PRO A 212 3.91 19.90 7.30
C PRO A 212 3.30 18.86 6.36
N ASN A 213 2.07 19.11 5.88
CA ASN A 213 1.40 18.21 4.94
C ASN A 213 2.06 18.21 3.56
N ARG A 214 2.39 19.39 2.99
CA ARG A 214 3.06 19.46 1.68
C ARG A 214 4.45 18.83 1.72
N HIS A 215 5.19 19.04 2.80
CA HIS A 215 6.48 18.38 3.04
C HIS A 215 6.34 16.86 3.03
N ALA A 216 5.41 16.33 3.82
CA ALA A 216 5.15 14.88 3.90
C ALA A 216 4.80 14.28 2.52
N VAL A 217 3.91 14.93 1.77
CA VAL A 217 3.49 14.48 0.43
C VAL A 217 4.62 14.59 -0.60
N LEU A 218 5.41 15.67 -0.57
CA LEU A 218 6.56 15.83 -1.47
C LEU A 218 7.56 14.69 -1.31
N GLY A 219 8.00 14.43 -0.08
CA GLY A 219 8.97 13.35 0.13
C GLY A 219 8.36 11.97 -0.05
N TRP A 220 7.06 11.76 0.21
CA TRP A 220 6.38 10.51 -0.14
C TRP A 220 6.45 10.22 -1.64
N ASN A 221 6.18 11.23 -2.46
CA ASN A 221 6.27 11.10 -3.91
C ASN A 221 7.71 10.87 -4.38
N MET A 222 8.68 11.58 -3.81
CA MET A 222 10.11 11.37 -4.10
C MET A 222 10.57 9.96 -3.75
N VAL A 223 10.26 9.48 -2.55
CA VAL A 223 10.59 8.13 -2.08
C VAL A 223 9.94 7.08 -2.99
N THR A 224 8.68 7.29 -3.34
CA THR A 224 7.94 6.37 -4.22
C THR A 224 8.56 6.33 -5.62
N LEU A 225 8.99 7.48 -6.17
CA LEU A 225 9.70 7.54 -7.44
C LEU A 225 11.00 6.73 -7.38
N VAL A 226 11.82 6.94 -6.35
CA VAL A 226 13.08 6.20 -6.16
C VAL A 226 12.80 4.69 -6.04
N MET A 227 11.83 4.30 -5.22
CA MET A 227 11.44 2.90 -5.04
C MET A 227 11.00 2.25 -6.36
N LEU A 228 10.13 2.91 -7.13
CA LEU A 228 9.68 2.40 -8.43
C LEU A 228 10.83 2.28 -9.44
N CYS A 229 11.74 3.26 -9.49
CA CYS A 229 12.93 3.19 -10.33
C CYS A 229 13.84 2.01 -9.96
N VAL A 230 14.05 1.75 -8.67
CA VAL A 230 14.81 0.58 -8.18
C VAL A 230 14.13 -0.73 -8.60
N LEU A 231 12.80 -0.81 -8.51
CA LEU A 231 12.04 -2.00 -8.90
C LEU A 231 12.07 -2.26 -10.42
N ILE A 232 11.87 -1.22 -11.24
CA ILE A 232 11.96 -1.36 -12.70
C ILE A 232 13.37 -1.77 -13.12
N THR A 233 14.41 -1.13 -12.57
CA THR A 233 15.80 -1.48 -12.91
C THR A 233 16.14 -2.91 -12.52
N ALA A 234 15.66 -3.40 -11.36
CA ALA A 234 15.79 -4.79 -10.97
C ALA A 234 15.09 -5.76 -11.96
N LEU A 235 13.87 -5.43 -12.38
CA LEU A 235 13.11 -6.25 -13.34
C LEU A 235 13.73 -6.27 -14.74
N VAL A 236 14.27 -5.14 -15.20
CA VAL A 236 14.93 -5.03 -16.51
C VAL A 236 16.24 -5.80 -16.50
N ARG A 237 17.05 -5.68 -15.44
CA ARG A 237 18.32 -6.44 -15.30
C ARG A 237 18.09 -7.95 -15.18
N ALA A 238 16.98 -8.38 -14.59
CA ALA A 238 16.61 -9.79 -14.52
C ALA A 238 16.25 -10.41 -15.87
N LYS A 239 16.16 -9.65 -16.98
CA LYS A 239 15.86 -10.16 -18.32
C LYS A 239 16.97 -11.07 -18.89
N GLY A 240 18.20 -10.97 -18.38
CA GLY A 240 19.31 -11.87 -18.74
C GLY A 240 19.52 -13.06 -17.78
N ALA A 241 18.78 -13.10 -16.67
CA ALA A 241 18.80 -14.21 -15.71
C ALA A 241 17.86 -15.34 -16.18
N LYS A 242 17.97 -16.55 -15.59
CA LYS A 242 17.01 -17.63 -15.87
C LYS A 242 15.58 -17.09 -15.66
N LYS A 243 14.63 -17.43 -16.54
CA LYS A 243 13.23 -16.92 -16.53
C LYS A 243 12.51 -17.05 -15.18
N GLU A 244 13.00 -17.90 -14.29
CA GLU A 244 12.45 -18.14 -12.95
C GLU A 244 12.92 -17.12 -11.90
N GLN A 245 14.02 -16.38 -12.14
CA GLN A 245 14.68 -15.57 -11.11
C GLN A 245 14.13 -14.15 -10.97
N TRP A 246 13.32 -13.65 -11.92
CA TRP A 246 12.84 -12.27 -11.88
C TRP A 246 12.00 -11.96 -10.64
N VAL A 247 11.24 -12.95 -10.15
CA VAL A 247 10.43 -12.81 -8.93
C VAL A 247 11.33 -12.59 -7.72
N THR A 248 12.34 -13.44 -7.53
CA THR A 248 13.30 -13.31 -6.42
C THR A 248 14.08 -11.99 -6.50
N HIS A 249 14.48 -11.57 -7.70
CA HIS A 249 15.13 -10.27 -7.90
C HIS A 249 14.20 -9.09 -7.54
N PHE A 250 12.94 -9.16 -7.94
CA PHE A 250 11.93 -8.16 -7.59
C PHE A 250 11.72 -8.10 -6.08
N GLN A 251 11.48 -9.24 -5.42
CA GLN A 251 11.25 -9.32 -3.98
C GLN A 251 12.45 -8.77 -3.20
N SER A 252 13.66 -9.11 -3.63
CA SER A 252 14.90 -8.60 -3.05
C SER A 252 15.04 -7.07 -3.24
N ALA A 253 14.78 -6.57 -4.44
CA ALA A 253 14.82 -5.13 -4.71
C ALA A 253 13.77 -4.36 -3.90
N PHE A 254 12.55 -4.90 -3.81
CA PHE A 254 11.45 -4.33 -3.03
C PHE A 254 11.83 -4.19 -1.56
N ALA A 255 12.30 -5.27 -0.95
CA ALA A 255 12.65 -5.25 0.46
C ALA A 255 13.85 -4.33 0.78
N LYS A 256 14.82 -4.20 -0.14
CA LYS A 256 15.87 -3.17 -0.01
C LYS A 256 15.29 -1.76 -0.12
N ALA A 257 14.39 -1.54 -1.08
CA ALA A 257 13.78 -0.24 -1.31
C ALA A 257 12.87 0.21 -0.15
N MET A 258 12.34 -0.71 0.67
CA MET A 258 11.54 -0.40 1.85
C MET A 258 12.27 0.45 2.89
N ILE A 259 13.60 0.53 2.85
CA ILE A 259 14.35 1.44 3.72
C ILE A 259 13.98 2.90 3.48
N PHE A 260 13.68 3.29 2.24
CA PHE A 260 13.35 4.67 1.87
C PHE A 260 12.04 5.15 2.50
N PRO A 261 10.89 4.45 2.36
CA PRO A 261 9.65 4.88 3.01
C PRO A 261 9.72 4.82 4.54
N VAL A 262 10.45 3.86 5.12
CA VAL A 262 10.63 3.80 6.59
C VAL A 262 11.44 4.98 7.08
N ALA A 263 12.60 5.27 6.47
CA ALA A 263 13.43 6.41 6.83
C ALA A 263 12.68 7.74 6.67
N TRP A 264 11.90 7.88 5.59
CA TRP A 264 11.08 9.06 5.38
C TRP A 264 9.96 9.21 6.41
N ALA A 265 9.28 8.14 6.77
CA ALA A 265 8.23 8.20 7.79
C ALA A 265 8.80 8.59 9.17
N VAL A 266 9.98 8.09 9.54
CA VAL A 266 10.69 8.50 10.75
C VAL A 266 11.07 9.99 10.67
N TRP A 267 11.61 10.44 9.53
CA TRP A 267 11.92 11.85 9.31
C TRP A 267 10.69 12.75 9.48
N VAL A 268 9.58 12.39 8.85
CA VAL A 268 8.33 13.16 8.95
C VAL A 268 7.83 13.18 10.40
N LEU A 269 7.91 12.07 11.12
CA LEU A 269 7.51 12.01 12.53
C LEU A 269 8.34 12.98 13.41
N LEU A 270 9.65 13.09 13.16
CA LEU A 270 10.57 13.92 13.93
C LEU A 270 10.55 15.40 13.52
N VAL A 271 10.40 15.69 12.21
CA VAL A 271 10.57 17.04 11.66
C VAL A 271 9.24 17.79 11.55
N SER A 272 8.11 17.11 11.36
CA SER A 272 6.80 17.78 11.26
C SER A 272 6.48 18.70 12.46
N PRO A 273 6.82 18.37 13.73
CA PRO A 273 6.62 19.26 14.87
C PRO A 273 7.41 20.56 14.81
N LEU A 274 8.51 20.59 14.04
CA LEU A 274 9.40 21.75 13.91
C LEU A 274 8.94 22.68 12.77
N LEU A 275 8.16 22.18 11.83
CA LEU A 275 7.58 22.94 10.73
C LEU A 275 6.32 23.65 11.25
N LYS A 276 6.39 24.98 11.39
CA LYS A 276 5.25 25.84 11.73
C LYS A 276 4.33 26.04 10.52
#